data_AF-K9AV11-F1
#
_entry.id   AF-K9AV11-F1
#
_cell.length_a   1.000
_cell.length_b   1.000
_cell.length_c   1.000
_cell.angle_alpha   90.00
_cell.angle_beta   90.00
_cell.angle_gamma   90.00
#
_symmetry.space_group_name_H-M   'P 1'
#
loop_
_entity.id
_entity.type
_entity.pdbx_description
1 polymer ?
#
loop_
_entity_poly.entity_id
_entity_poly.type
_entity_poly.pdbx_seq_one_letter_code
_entity_poly.pdbx_strand_id
1 'polypeptide(L)' 'MTGLKVFLIICISAIVGSFILMIFESMPINIWVARFIGGVAAAISGTLLTYYFQKSRIEE' A
#
# COMPACT_ATOMS: atom_id res chain seq x y z
N MET A 1 -3.09 -10.88 15.15
CA MET A 1 -2.38 -9.67 14.64
C MET A 1 -2.34 -8.66 15.77
N THR A 2 -1.16 -8.25 16.24
CA THR A 2 -1.04 -7.20 17.26
C THR A 2 -1.41 -5.84 16.64
N GLY A 3 -2.05 -4.94 17.38
CA GLY A 3 -2.46 -3.61 16.87
C GLY A 3 -1.32 -2.81 16.22
N LEU A 4 -0.09 -2.97 16.74
CA LEU A 4 1.13 -2.39 16.15
C LEU A 4 1.39 -2.84 14.70
N LYS A 5 1.17 -4.13 14.40
CA LYS A 5 1.37 -4.67 13.05
C LYS A 5 0.35 -4.11 12.07
N VAL A 6 -0.91 -3.96 12.50
CA VAL A 6 -1.98 -3.35 11.68
C VAL A 6 -1.65 -1.89 11.39
N PHE A 7 -1.19 -1.14 12.40
CA PHE A 7 -0.76 0.24 12.22
C PHE A 7 0.39 0.37 11.22
N LEU A 8 1.41 -0.49 11.31
CA LEU A 8 2.53 -0.53 10.35
C LEU A 8 2.06 -0.81 8.92
N ILE A 9 1.14 -1.77 8.73
CA ILE A 9 0.59 -2.10 7.42
C ILE A 9 -0.11 -0.89 6.79
N ILE A 10 -0.92 -0.17 7.56
CA ILE A 10 -1.62 1.03 7.11
C ILE A 10 -0.63 2.13 6.72
N CYS A 11 0.38 2.38 7.55
CA CYS A 11 1.41 3.38 7.26
C CYS A 11 2.19 3.06 5.98
N ILE A 12 2.66 1.81 5.82
CA ILE A 12 3.42 1.41 4.64
C ILE A 12 2.56 1.48 3.37
N SER A 13 1.31 1.01 3.44
CA SER A 13 0.35 1.09 2.33
C SER A 13 0.08 2.55 1.89
N ALA A 14 -0.11 3.46 2.84
CA ALA A 14 -0.31 4.89 2.56
C ALA A 14 0.92 5.55 1.93
N ILE A 15 2.13 5.19 2.39
CA ILE A 15 3.39 5.69 1.82
C ILE A 15 3.55 5.21 0.37
N VAL A 16 3.31 3.92 0.10
CA VAL A 16 3.41 3.35 -1.26
C VAL A 16 2.43 4.04 -2.22
N GLY A 17 1.17 4.24 -1.80
CA GLY A 17 0.18 4.95 -2.62
C GLY A 17 0.57 6.39 -2.92
N SER A 18 1.09 7.11 -1.92
CA SER A 18 1.55 8.50 -2.05
C SER A 18 2.77 8.63 -2.95
N PHE A 19 3.71 7.68 -2.85
CA PHE A 19 4.92 7.66 -3.67
C PHE A 19 4.59 7.43 -5.15
N ILE A 20 3.66 6.51 -5.44
CA ILE A 20 3.19 6.27 -6.80
C ILE A 20 2.48 7.50 -7.36
N LEU A 21 1.64 8.14 -6.56
CA LEU A 21 1.01 9.41 -6.93
C LEU A 21 2.03 10.48 -7.32
N MET A 22 3.10 10.64 -6.55
CA MET A 22 4.17 11.61 -6.84
C MET A 22 4.89 11.32 -8.17
N ILE A 23 5.09 10.04 -8.50
CA ILE A 23 5.67 9.64 -9.80
C ILE A 23 4.70 9.96 -10.95
N PHE A 24 3.41 9.65 -10.78
CA PHE A 24 2.41 9.85 -11.81
C PHE A 24 2.00 11.32 -12.00
N GLU A 25 2.10 12.18 -10.98
CA GLU A 25 1.95 13.63 -11.11
C GLU A 25 3.03 14.27 -11.98
N SER A 26 4.19 13.61 -12.10
CA SER A 26 5.28 14.06 -12.98
C SER A 26 5.07 13.67 -14.45
N MET A 27 4.05 12.87 -14.76
CA MET A 27 3.68 12.47 -16.11
C MET A 27 2.46 13.28 -16.62
N PRO A 28 2.30 13.46 -17.95
CA PRO A 28 1.12 14.10 -18.54
C PRO A 28 -0.10 13.17 -18.52
N ILE A 29 -0.34 12.49 -17.40
CA ILE A 29 -1.49 11.62 -17.15
C ILE A 29 -2.54 12.39 -16.37
N ASN A 30 -3.81 12.07 -16.59
CA ASN A 30 -4.92 12.65 -15.83
C ASN A 30 -4.77 12.36 -14.32
N ILE A 31 -4.84 13.42 -13.49
CA ILE A 31 -4.72 13.37 -12.03
C ILE A 31 -5.68 12.36 -11.38
N TRP A 32 -6.88 12.17 -11.95
CA TRP A 32 -7.86 11.21 -11.45
C TRP A 32 -7.42 9.76 -11.67
N VAL A 33 -6.77 9.50 -12.80
CA VAL A 33 -6.21 8.17 -13.12
C VAL A 33 -4.99 7.89 -12.24
N ALA A 34 -4.13 8.89 -12.02
CA ALA A 34 -3.00 8.79 -11.09
C ALA A 34 -3.47 8.45 -9.66
N ARG A 35 -4.52 9.10 -9.18
CA ARG A 35 -5.15 8.80 -7.87
C ARG A 35 -5.73 7.39 -7.80
N PHE A 36 -6.40 6.93 -8.86
CA PHE A 36 -6.92 5.58 -8.90
C PHE A 36 -5.78 4.54 -8.83
N ILE A 37 -4.72 4.72 -9.61
CA ILE A 37 -3.56 3.81 -9.62
C ILE A 37 -2.84 3.81 -8.26
N GLY A 38 -2.62 4.98 -7.66
CA GLY A 38 -2.03 5.10 -6.31
C GLY A 38 -2.86 4.38 -5.24
N GLY A 39 -4.19 4.52 -5.29
CA GLY A 39 -5.11 3.82 -4.39
C GLY A 39 -5.09 2.30 -4.57
N VAL A 40 -5.08 1.83 -5.83
CA VAL A 40 -4.97 0.39 -6.14
C VAL A 40 -3.64 -0.18 -5.64
N ALA A 41 -2.53 0.54 -5.83
CA ALA A 41 -1.23 0.10 -5.35
C ALA A 41 -1.12 0.08 -3.82
N ALA A 42 -1.76 1.04 -3.13
CA ALA A 42 -1.90 1.02 -1.68
C ALA A 42 -2.68 -0.23 -1.22
N ALA A 43 -3.80 -0.56 -1.86
CA ALA A 43 -4.61 -1.73 -1.52
C ALA A 43 -3.86 -3.06 -1.75
N ILE A 44 -3.14 -3.18 -2.86
CA ILE A 44 -2.32 -4.36 -3.17
C ILE A 44 -1.21 -4.53 -2.15
N SER A 45 -0.45 -3.47 -1.86
CA SER A 45 0.64 -3.51 -0.87
C SER A 45 0.14 -3.87 0.53
N GLY A 46 -0.98 -3.29 0.97
CA GLY A 46 -1.62 -3.62 2.24
C GLY A 46 -2.06 -5.10 2.31
N THR A 47 -2.63 -5.62 1.23
CA THR A 47 -3.04 -7.04 1.14
C THR A 47 -1.84 -7.98 1.20
N LEU A 48 -0.77 -7.67 0.46
CA LEU A 48 0.47 -8.45 0.41
C LEU A 48 1.17 -8.50 1.77
N LEU A 49 1.29 -7.35 2.44
CA LEU A 49 1.84 -7.24 3.79
C LEU A 49 0.99 -8.01 4.80
N THR A 50 -0.33 -7.90 4.71
CA THR A 50 -1.24 -8.65 5.59
C THR A 50 -1.06 -10.16 5.40
N TYR A 51 -1.00 -10.63 4.16
CA TYR A 51 -0.75 -12.04 3.84
C TYR A 51 0.61 -12.51 4.36
N TYR A 52 1.67 -11.71 4.17
CA TYR A 52 3.00 -12.02 4.67
C TYR A 52 3.02 -12.16 6.20
N PHE A 53 2.42 -11.22 6.93
CA PHE A 53 2.35 -11.27 8.39
C PHE A 53 1.41 -12.36 8.92
N GLN A 54 0.40 -12.79 8.16
CA GLN A 54 -0.41 -13.97 8.50
C GLN A 54 0.38 -15.25 8.28
N LYS A 55 1.07 -15.39 7.15
CA LYS A 55 1.88 -16.56 6.83
C LYS A 55 3.03 -16.73 7.82
N SER A 56 3.71 -15.64 8.19
CA SER A 56 4.78 -15.68 9.19
C SER A 56 4.33 -16.11 10.59
N ARG A 57 3.02 -16.18 10.85
CA ARG A 57 2.44 -16.66 12.12
C ARG A 57 2.07 -18.15 12.08
N ILE A 58 2.07 -18.76 10.90
CA ILE A 58 1.77 -20.18 10.69
C ILE A 58 3.06 -21.02 10.69
N GLU A 59 4.18 -20.40 10.30
CA GLU A 59 5.51 -21.02 10.28
C GLU A 59 6.29 -20.89 11.61
N GLU A 60 5.68 -20.28 12.64
CA GLU A 60 6.22 -20.08 14.01
C GLU A 60 5.48 -20.99 15.00
#